data_AF-A0A327SJ12-F1
#
_entry.id   AF-A0A327SJ12-F1
#
_cell.length_a   1.000
_cell.length_b   1.000
_cell.length_c   1.000
_cell.angle_alpha   90.00
_cell.angle_beta   90.00
_cell.angle_gamma   90.00
#
_symmetry.space_group_name_H-M   'P 1'
#
loop_
_entity.id
_entity.type
_entity.pdbx_description
1 polymer ?
#
loop_
_entity_poly.entity_id
_entity_poly.type
_entity_poly.pdbx_seq_one_letter_code
_entity_poly.pdbx_strand_id
1 'polypeptide(L)'
;MYVPNMAAGGGYGFAGSSSTLYYISRGGSDTVINLRACNTYSNRFKKMANDYFKDCNDLIDKINSKYFDRYGIQSVVNYYNEDCN
;
A
#
# COMPACT_ATOMS: atom_id res chain seq x y z
N MET A 1 11.90 -23.00 12.20
CA MET A 1 12.68 -21.90 12.82
C MET A 1 12.36 -21.89 14.30
N TYR A 2 13.40 -21.89 15.14
CA TYR A 2 13.26 -21.80 16.59
C TYR A 2 13.26 -20.32 17.00
N VAL A 3 12.35 -19.92 17.89
CA VAL A 3 12.30 -18.56 18.43
C VAL A 3 12.38 -18.68 19.95
N PRO A 4 13.45 -18.19 20.60
CA PRO A 4 13.59 -18.32 22.04
C PRO A 4 12.58 -17.39 22.74
N ASN A 5 11.95 -17.91 23.80
CA ASN A 5 11.08 -17.15 24.68
C ASN A 5 11.94 -16.39 25.69
N MET A 6 12.01 -15.06 25.56
CA MET A 6 12.70 -14.18 26.50
C MET A 6 11.65 -13.52 27.41
N ALA A 7 11.49 -14.06 28.61
CA ALA A 7 10.77 -13.38 29.69
C ALA A 7 11.66 -12.23 30.22
N ALA A 8 11.21 -10.99 30.02
CA ALA A 8 11.76 -9.81 30.70
C ALA A 8 10.59 -8.90 31.11
N GLY A 9 10.49 -8.66 32.41
CA GLY A 9 9.39 -7.94 33.04
C GLY A 9 9.47 -6.42 32.98
N GLY A 10 8.35 -5.81 33.35
CA GLY A 10 8.25 -4.51 34.03
C GLY A 10 8.75 -3.26 33.30
N GLY A 11 7.81 -2.47 32.75
CA GLY A 11 8.03 -1.04 32.50
C GLY A 11 7.42 -0.54 31.20
N TYR A 12 6.50 0.43 31.31
CA TYR A 12 5.91 1.27 30.25
C TYR A 12 5.98 0.69 28.82
N GLY A 13 4.90 0.01 28.44
CA GLY A 13 4.73 -0.52 27.08
C GLY A 13 4.75 0.60 26.04
N PHE A 14 5.91 0.82 25.42
CA PHE A 14 5.94 1.26 24.04
C PHE A 14 5.31 0.14 23.22
N ALA A 15 4.00 0.26 22.96
CA ALA A 15 3.35 -0.60 21.98
C ALA A 15 4.10 -0.38 20.65
N GLY A 16 4.89 -1.37 20.25
CA GLY A 16 5.60 -1.33 18.98
C GLY A 16 4.59 -1.13 17.86
N SER A 17 4.64 0.04 17.19
CA SER A 17 3.74 0.33 16.08
C SER A 17 4.22 -0.45 14.85
N SER A 18 3.50 -1.51 14.49
CA SER A 18 3.77 -2.27 13.26
C SER A 18 3.27 -1.48 12.06
N SER A 19 4.17 -1.17 11.12
CA SER A 19 3.82 -0.51 9.85
C SER A 19 4.02 -1.48 8.70
N THR A 20 3.01 -1.64 7.85
CA THR A 20 3.11 -2.42 6.61
C THR A 20 3.64 -1.53 5.50
N LEU A 21 4.69 -1.99 4.80
CA LEU A 21 5.24 -1.32 3.62
C LEU A 21 4.77 -2.04 2.36
N TYR A 22 4.32 -1.26 1.38
CA TYR A 22 3.87 -1.75 0.08
C TYR A 22 4.79 -1.25 -1.03
N TYR A 23 5.08 -2.14 -1.98
CA TYR A 23 5.91 -1.87 -3.14
C TYR A 23 5.18 -2.30 -4.40
N ILE A 24 5.32 -1.55 -5.49
CA ILE A 24 4.78 -1.89 -6.80
C ILE A 24 5.83 -1.71 -7.89
N SER A 25 5.69 -2.50 -8.96
CA SER A 25 6.52 -2.42 -10.16
C SER A 25 5.66 -2.70 -11.39
N ARG A 26 6.00 -2.07 -12.52
CA ARG A 26 5.44 -2.43 -13.82
C ARG A 26 6.17 -3.63 -14.41
N GLY A 27 5.46 -4.46 -15.18
CA GLY A 27 6.07 -5.59 -15.88
C GLY A 27 7.20 -5.11 -16.80
N GLY A 28 8.39 -5.71 -16.65
CA GLY A 28 9.59 -5.34 -17.43
C GLY A 28 10.41 -4.16 -16.89
N SER A 29 10.06 -3.60 -15.73
CA SER A 29 10.85 -2.57 -15.05
C SER A 29 11.68 -3.16 -13.91
N ASP A 30 12.98 -2.87 -13.89
CA ASP A 30 13.89 -3.18 -12.75
C ASP A 30 13.70 -2.23 -11.55
N THR A 31 12.78 -1.26 -11.66
CA THR A 31 12.48 -0.31 -10.60
C THR A 31 11.22 -0.69 -9.83
N VAL A 32 11.34 -0.66 -8.50
CA VAL A 32 10.22 -0.79 -7.56
C VAL A 32 9.94 0.56 -6.90
N ILE A 33 8.66 0.90 -6.76
CA ILE A 33 8.22 2.13 -6.11
C ILE A 33 7.61 1.78 -4.77
N ASN A 34 8.14 2.39 -3.71
CA ASN A 34 7.57 2.28 -2.38
C ASN A 34 6.33 3.19 -2.30
N LEU A 35 5.16 2.59 -2.08
CA LEU A 35 3.89 3.30 -2.00
C LEU A 35 3.79 4.22 -0.77
N ARG A 36 4.66 4.02 0.23
CA ARG A 36 4.71 4.72 1.54
C ARG A 36 3.30 4.92 2.11
N ALA A 37 2.42 3.96 1.87
CA ALA A 37 0.99 4.07 2.07
C ALA A 37 0.65 3.40 3.40
N CYS A 38 0.24 4.21 4.37
CA CYS A 38 -0.43 3.67 5.55
C CYS A 38 -1.84 3.19 5.20
N ASN A 39 -2.48 3.77 4.18
CA ASN A 39 -3.80 3.38 3.66
C ASN A 39 -4.03 3.91 2.22
N THR A 40 -5.02 3.34 1.52
CA THR A 40 -5.41 3.62 0.12
C THR A 40 -5.93 5.05 -0.12
N TYR A 41 -6.21 5.81 0.95
CA TYR A 41 -6.78 7.16 0.85
C TYR A 41 -5.88 8.25 1.42
N SER A 42 -4.68 7.88 1.86
CA SER A 42 -3.72 8.84 2.37
C SER A 42 -3.33 9.80 1.25
N ASN A 43 -3.15 11.08 1.59
CA ASN A 43 -2.73 12.08 0.60
C ASN A 43 -1.43 11.68 -0.11
N ARG A 44 -0.55 10.93 0.57
CA ARG A 44 0.67 10.37 -0.01
C ARG A 44 0.37 9.30 -1.04
N PHE A 45 -0.48 8.33 -0.72
CA PHE A 45 -0.92 7.32 -1.67
C PHE A 45 -1.60 7.96 -2.88
N LYS A 46 -2.54 8.88 -2.67
CA LYS A 46 -3.26 9.55 -3.78
C LYS A 46 -2.32 10.28 -4.74
N LYS A 47 -1.32 11.00 -4.22
CA LYS A 47 -0.30 11.67 -5.05
C LYS A 47 0.48 10.66 -5.90
N MET A 48 0.98 9.59 -5.26
CA MET A 48 1.73 8.56 -5.97
C MET A 48 0.86 7.81 -6.98
N ALA A 49 -0.37 7.48 -6.60
CA ALA A 49 -1.35 6.82 -7.45
C ALA A 49 -1.66 7.65 -8.69
N ASN A 50 -1.86 8.97 -8.56
CA ASN A 50 -2.04 9.88 -9.69
C ASN A 50 -0.85 9.84 -10.66
N ASP A 51 0.39 9.80 -10.15
CA ASP A 51 1.58 9.77 -11.00
C ASP A 51 1.79 8.40 -11.67
N TYR A 52 1.55 7.32 -10.92
CA TYR A 52 1.81 5.94 -11.35
C TYR A 52 0.70 5.35 -12.23
N PHE A 53 -0.56 5.67 -11.94
CA PHE A 53 -1.74 5.18 -12.67
C PHE A 53 -2.34 6.28 -13.57
N LYS A 54 -1.55 7.28 -13.98
CA LYS A 54 -1.98 8.39 -14.85
C LYS A 54 -2.53 7.94 -16.21
N ASP A 55 -2.22 6.71 -16.59
CA ASP A 55 -2.68 6.03 -17.80
C ASP A 55 -4.09 5.44 -17.66
N CYS A 56 -4.66 5.38 -16.45
CA CYS A 56 -6.02 4.91 -16.22
C CYS A 56 -6.85 5.89 -15.37
N ASN A 57 -7.51 6.84 -16.05
CA ASN A 57 -8.33 7.86 -15.40
C ASN A 57 -9.47 7.26 -14.56
N ASP A 58 -10.09 6.18 -15.04
CA ASP A 58 -11.19 5.53 -14.31
C ASP A 58 -10.73 4.97 -12.96
N LEU A 59 -9.54 4.36 -12.90
CA LEU A 59 -8.96 3.91 -11.64
C LEU A 59 -8.70 5.09 -10.69
N ILE A 60 -8.19 6.21 -11.20
CA ILE A 60 -7.96 7.42 -10.40
C ILE A 60 -9.28 7.94 -9.81
N ASP A 61 -10.36 7.96 -10.59
CA ASP A 61 -11.68 8.36 -10.12
C ASP A 61 -12.24 7.42 -9.05
N LYS A 62 -12.02 6.11 -9.18
CA LYS A 62 -12.39 5.11 -8.17
C LYS A 62 -11.59 5.27 -6.87
N ILE A 63 -10.30 5.55 -6.94
CA ILE A 63 -9.48 5.87 -5.76
C ILE A 63 -9.99 7.16 -5.09
N ASN A 64 -10.36 8.16 -5.88
CA ASN A 64 -10.83 9.45 -5.34
C ASN A 64 -12.21 9.37 -4.70
N SER A 65 -13.13 8.60 -5.29
CA SER A 65 -14.48 8.34 -4.78
C SER A 65 -14.54 7.37 -3.59
N LYS A 66 -13.39 6.82 -3.18
CA LYS A 66 -13.27 5.81 -2.12
C LYS A 66 -13.99 4.50 -2.41
N TYR A 67 -13.93 4.05 -3.66
CA TYR A 67 -14.53 2.79 -4.11
C TYR A 67 -13.92 1.55 -3.45
N PHE A 68 -12.61 1.57 -3.16
CA PHE A 68 -11.87 0.43 -2.60
C PHE A 68 -11.92 0.36 -1.07
N ASP A 69 -11.41 -0.73 -0.49
CA ASP A 69 -11.21 -0.76 0.94
C ASP A 69 -10.08 0.18 1.39
N ARG A 70 -10.21 0.70 2.62
CA ARG A 70 -9.22 1.61 3.22
C ARG A 70 -7.81 1.03 3.22
N TYR A 71 -7.66 -0.29 3.31
CA TYR A 71 -6.39 -0.99 3.23
C TYR A 71 -6.33 -1.95 2.02
N GLY A 72 -7.25 -1.78 1.06
CA GLY A 72 -7.38 -2.61 -0.14
C GLY A 72 -6.43 -2.21 -1.27
N ILE A 73 -5.13 -2.07 -0.97
CA ILE A 73 -4.11 -1.76 -2.00
C ILE A 73 -4.06 -2.87 -3.05
N GLN A 74 -4.25 -4.12 -2.65
CA GLN A 74 -4.33 -5.25 -3.58
C GLN A 74 -5.46 -5.08 -4.60
N SER A 75 -6.65 -4.65 -4.16
CA SER A 75 -7.80 -4.43 -5.05
C SER A 75 -7.55 -3.31 -6.06
N VAL A 76 -6.83 -2.26 -5.66
CA VAL A 76 -6.39 -1.19 -6.58
C VAL A 76 -5.48 -1.76 -7.67
N VAL A 77 -4.50 -2.57 -7.30
CA VAL A 77 -3.54 -3.16 -8.25
C VAL A 77 -4.22 -4.17 -9.16
N ASN A 78 -5.12 -5.00 -8.64
CA ASN A 78 -5.88 -5.96 -9.43
C ASN A 78 -6.75 -5.24 -10.49
N TYR A 79 -7.48 -4.20 -10.08
CA TYR A 79 -8.28 -3.39 -11.00
C TYR A 79 -7.42 -2.80 -12.13
N TYR A 80 -6.25 -2.25 -11.79
CA TYR A 80 -5.34 -1.74 -12.81
C TYR A 80 -4.93 -2.83 -13.81
N ASN A 81 -4.60 -4.04 -13.34
CA ASN A 81 -4.16 -5.13 -14.19
C ASN A 81 -5.28 -5.74 -15.05
N GLU A 82 -6.54 -5.67 -14.60
CA GLU A 82 -7.69 -6.31 -15.25
C GLU A 82 -8.44 -5.34 -16.18
N ASP A 83 -8.58 -4.07 -15.79
CA ASP A 83 -9.46 -3.11 -16.47
C ASP A 83 -8.71 -1.99 -17.22
N CYS A 84 -7.44 -1.75 -16.89
CA CYS A 84 -6.67 -0.65 -17.46
C CYS A 84 -5.52 -1.09 -18.38
N ASN A 85 -5.07 -2.34 -18.26
CA ASN A 85 -3.85 -2.87 -18.85
C ASN A 85 -4.17 -3.93 -19.93
#